data_AF-A0A1I5FQR0-F1
#
_entry.id   AF-A0A1I5FQR0-F1
#
_cell.length_a   1.000
_cell.length_b   1.000
_cell.length_c   1.000
_cell.angle_alpha   90.00
_cell.angle_beta   90.00
_cell.angle_gamma   90.00
#
_symmetry.space_group_name_H-M   'P 1'
#
loop_
_entity.id
_entity.type
_entity.pdbx_description
1 polymer ?
#
loop_
_entity_poly.entity_id
_entity_poly.type
_entity_poly.pdbx_seq_one_letter_code
_entity_poly.pdbx_strand_id
1 'polypeptide(L)'
;MNQLQFFHRRAVIQYPPADQSADSLGSVEADDGFRYYVKGDAHGRPVRASEWISTHIAEAVGVTSPGAVTMEMLSGEVVFGSRRVPGVASRIETQAFLTSPSIGNIGQTLPGLGSLLSKIYALDLVLFNDDRHLDNYLSVNDNGVRRLYTFDFSRALFWHWPWNGYPPPACNTRLCGGLLRQLHGFDFVAANSVLDALAALGSVSVEGIINQMPADWLSATLRAEFMDVWTTGVRRSRIDGVRKGLSDGSLL
;
A
#
# COMPACT_ATOMS: atom_id res chain seq x y z
N MET A 1 -7.62 10.12 23.35
CA MET A 1 -6.97 9.00 22.63
C MET A 1 -7.58 7.72 23.15
N ASN A 2 -8.29 6.95 22.32
CA ASN A 2 -8.86 5.67 22.73
C ASN A 2 -7.78 4.59 22.69
N GLN A 3 -7.57 3.98 23.85
CA GLN A 3 -6.54 3.00 24.18
C GLN A 3 -7.12 1.59 23.94
N LEU A 4 -7.27 1.16 22.69
CA LEU A 4 -7.81 -0.18 22.38
C LEU A 4 -7.18 -0.77 21.10
N GLN A 5 -5.95 -1.30 21.21
CA GLN A 5 -5.46 -2.33 20.29
C GLN A 5 -4.30 -3.12 20.93
N PHE A 6 -4.52 -3.69 22.12
CA PHE A 6 -3.53 -4.55 22.78
C PHE A 6 -3.65 -6.04 22.43
N PHE A 7 -4.67 -6.43 21.65
CA PHE A 7 -4.94 -7.84 21.35
C PHE A 7 -5.10 -8.04 19.85
N HIS A 8 -4.47 -9.12 19.35
CA HIS A 8 -4.70 -9.62 18.00
C HIS A 8 -6.20 -9.85 17.78
N ARG A 9 -6.67 -9.58 16.57
CA ARG A 9 -7.97 -10.10 16.13
C ARG A 9 -7.87 -11.62 16.04
N ARG A 10 -8.93 -12.33 16.38
CA ARG A 10 -8.93 -13.80 16.35
C ARG A 10 -9.77 -14.30 15.21
N ALA A 11 -9.21 -15.20 14.41
CA ALA A 11 -9.97 -15.92 13.40
C ALA A 11 -10.99 -16.83 14.09
N VAL A 12 -12.25 -16.70 13.70
CA VAL A 12 -13.35 -17.59 14.09
C VAL A 12 -13.60 -18.62 12.99
N ILE A 13 -13.51 -18.19 11.72
CA ILE A 13 -13.65 -19.05 10.54
C ILE A 13 -12.51 -18.74 9.57
N GLN A 14 -11.91 -19.76 8.97
CA GLN A 14 -10.90 -19.62 7.93
C GLN A 14 -11.40 -20.16 6.60
N TYR A 15 -11.16 -19.40 5.55
CA TYR A 15 -11.45 -19.75 4.17
C TYR A 15 -10.12 -19.84 3.43
N PRO A 16 -9.78 -21.01 2.86
CA PRO A 16 -8.54 -21.15 2.11
C PRO A 16 -8.52 -20.19 0.90
N PRO A 17 -7.33 -19.83 0.42
CA PRO A 17 -7.21 -18.96 -0.74
C PRO A 17 -7.83 -19.62 -1.98
N ALA A 18 -8.59 -18.84 -2.76
CA ALA A 18 -9.17 -19.31 -4.01
C ALA A 18 -8.09 -19.54 -5.09
N ASP A 19 -7.03 -18.73 -5.06
CA ASP A 19 -5.87 -18.81 -5.95
C ASP A 19 -4.58 -18.94 -5.12
N GLN A 20 -3.61 -19.73 -5.57
CA GLN A 20 -2.33 -19.90 -4.88
C GLN A 20 -1.37 -18.74 -5.19
N SER A 21 -1.52 -17.60 -4.51
CA SER A 21 -0.38 -16.66 -4.37
C SER A 21 0.43 -17.08 -3.13
N ALA A 22 1.76 -17.02 -3.22
CA ALA A 22 2.64 -17.57 -2.19
C ALA A 22 2.52 -16.85 -0.83
N ASP A 23 2.02 -15.61 -0.83
CA ASP A 23 1.85 -14.76 0.34
C ASP A 23 0.40 -14.71 0.87
N SER A 24 -0.59 -15.11 0.07
CA SER A 24 -2.00 -15.14 0.49
C SER A 24 -2.32 -16.43 1.24
N LEU A 25 -2.76 -16.29 2.49
CA LEU A 25 -3.23 -17.40 3.32
C LEU A 25 -4.76 -17.57 3.25
N GLY A 26 -5.43 -16.79 2.40
CA GLY A 26 -6.87 -16.80 2.23
C GLY A 26 -7.58 -15.65 2.96
N SER A 27 -8.76 -15.94 3.51
CA SER A 27 -9.54 -14.95 4.26
C SER A 27 -10.13 -15.54 5.53
N VAL A 28 -10.42 -14.69 6.50
CA VAL A 28 -10.96 -15.09 7.80
C VAL A 28 -12.14 -14.23 8.20
N GLU A 29 -13.13 -14.80 8.86
CA GLU A 29 -14.06 -14.05 9.70
C GLU A 29 -13.47 -13.96 11.11
N ALA A 30 -13.40 -12.75 11.64
CA ALA A 30 -12.80 -12.49 12.93
C ALA A 30 -13.83 -12.31 14.05
N ASP A 31 -13.35 -12.30 15.29
CA ASP A 31 -14.12 -12.10 16.51
C ASP A 31 -14.82 -10.74 16.63
N ASP A 32 -14.44 -9.76 15.80
CA ASP A 32 -15.11 -8.46 15.68
C ASP A 32 -16.24 -8.43 14.63
N GLY A 33 -16.53 -9.57 13.98
CA GLY A 33 -17.57 -9.71 12.98
C GLY A 33 -17.19 -9.21 11.58
N PHE A 34 -15.95 -8.75 11.36
CA PHE A 34 -15.46 -8.39 10.04
C PHE A 34 -14.70 -9.53 9.36
N ARG A 35 -14.66 -9.47 8.02
CA ARG A 35 -13.83 -10.36 7.21
C ARG A 35 -12.51 -9.70 6.88
N TYR A 36 -11.43 -10.47 6.90
CA TYR A 36 -10.07 -10.01 6.61
C TYR A 36 -9.41 -10.91 5.56
N TYR A 37 -8.63 -10.32 4.67
CA TYR A 37 -7.65 -11.04 3.85
C TYR A 37 -6.36 -11.18 4.64
N VAL A 38 -5.81 -12.38 4.70
CA VAL A 38 -4.66 -12.68 5.56
C VAL A 38 -3.43 -13.04 4.74
N LYS A 39 -2.27 -12.55 5.17
CA LYS A 39 -1.00 -12.78 4.48
C LYS A 39 0.09 -13.24 5.43
N GLY A 40 0.87 -14.22 4.97
CA GLY A 40 2.07 -14.72 5.63
C GLY A 40 3.35 -14.15 4.99
N ASP A 41 4.49 -14.60 5.48
CA ASP A 41 5.76 -14.35 4.79
C ASP A 41 5.92 -15.31 3.61
N ALA A 42 6.57 -14.84 2.54
CA ALA A 42 6.71 -15.60 1.30
C ALA A 42 8.11 -15.43 0.71
N HIS A 43 8.63 -16.48 0.08
CA HIS A 43 9.94 -16.46 -0.59
C HIS A 43 11.11 -16.00 0.29
N GLY A 44 11.04 -16.25 1.60
CA GLY A 44 12.03 -15.78 2.57
C GLY A 44 12.03 -14.27 2.79
N ARG A 45 10.95 -13.57 2.41
CA ARG A 45 10.78 -12.12 2.58
C ARG A 45 9.75 -11.83 3.68
N PRO A 46 9.96 -10.79 4.50
CA PRO A 46 9.05 -10.43 5.59
C PRO A 46 7.84 -9.64 5.07
N VAL A 47 6.98 -10.31 4.29
CA VAL A 47 5.81 -9.72 3.64
C VAL A 47 4.84 -9.13 4.66
N ARG A 48 4.66 -9.79 5.81
CA ARG A 48 3.79 -9.27 6.88
C ARG A 48 4.22 -7.88 7.36
N ALA A 49 5.53 -7.68 7.53
CA ALA A 49 6.08 -6.38 7.91
C ALA A 49 5.96 -5.35 6.77
N SER A 50 6.20 -5.75 5.52
CA SER A 50 6.03 -4.86 4.36
C SER A 50 4.58 -4.36 4.24
N GLU A 51 3.60 -5.26 4.35
CA GLU A 51 2.18 -4.94 4.32
C GLU A 51 1.77 -4.02 5.47
N TRP A 52 2.19 -4.36 6.70
CA TRP A 52 1.89 -3.57 7.89
C TRP A 52 2.43 -2.14 7.79
N ILE A 53 3.73 -2.00 7.56
CA ILE A 53 4.38 -0.68 7.56
C ILE A 53 3.89 0.15 6.39
N SER A 54 3.78 -0.43 5.18
CA SER A 54 3.34 0.31 4.00
C SER A 54 1.89 0.79 4.12
N THR A 55 1.00 -0.04 4.68
CA THR A 55 -0.41 0.34 4.90
C THR A 55 -0.50 1.53 5.85
N HIS A 56 0.18 1.49 6.99
CA HIS A 56 0.15 2.58 7.97
C HIS A 56 0.84 3.85 7.47
N ILE A 57 1.95 3.72 6.72
CA ILE A 57 2.58 4.87 6.08
C ILE A 57 1.64 5.48 5.04
N ALA A 58 0.99 4.67 4.20
CA ALA A 58 0.02 5.14 3.21
C ALA A 58 -1.07 5.99 3.86
N GLU A 59 -1.70 5.47 4.92
CA GLU A 59 -2.72 6.21 5.66
C GLU A 59 -2.18 7.51 6.27
N ALA A 60 -0.99 7.46 6.88
CA ALA A 60 -0.35 8.63 7.50
C ALA A 60 -0.05 9.76 6.50
N VAL A 61 0.11 9.44 5.21
CA VAL A 61 0.39 10.42 4.15
C VAL A 61 -0.82 10.70 3.24
N GLY A 62 -2.01 10.28 3.67
CA GLY A 62 -3.26 10.60 2.99
C GLY A 62 -3.53 9.76 1.74
N VAL A 63 -2.99 8.54 1.68
CA VAL A 63 -3.30 7.52 0.68
C VAL A 63 -4.15 6.42 1.35
N THR A 64 -5.39 6.28 0.90
CA THR A 64 -6.35 5.36 1.52
C THR A 64 -6.01 3.91 1.25
N SER A 65 -5.92 3.10 2.31
CA SER A 65 -5.78 1.65 2.25
C SER A 65 -6.86 0.97 3.11
N PRO A 66 -7.19 -0.30 2.89
CA PRO A 66 -8.01 -1.03 3.84
C PRO A 66 -7.29 -1.17 5.18
N GLY A 67 -8.03 -1.02 6.28
CA GLY A 67 -7.44 -1.03 7.62
C GLY A 67 -6.66 -2.32 7.92
N ALA A 68 -5.48 -2.17 8.48
CA ALA A 68 -4.60 -3.27 8.88
C ALA A 68 -4.84 -3.71 10.33
N VAL A 69 -4.75 -5.02 10.57
CA VAL A 69 -4.77 -5.64 11.90
C VAL A 69 -3.74 -6.76 11.97
N THR A 70 -3.35 -7.11 13.20
CA THR A 70 -2.68 -8.38 13.48
C THR A 70 -3.76 -9.44 13.72
N MET A 71 -3.62 -10.58 13.07
CA MET A 71 -4.62 -11.65 13.07
C MET A 71 -4.02 -12.94 13.65
N GLU A 72 -4.58 -13.43 14.75
CA GLU A 72 -4.31 -14.76 15.31
C GLU A 72 -5.17 -15.80 14.57
N MET A 73 -4.50 -16.69 13.83
CA MET A 73 -5.09 -17.79 13.09
C MET A 73 -5.54 -18.92 14.03
N LEU A 74 -6.42 -19.83 13.57
CA LEU A 74 -6.84 -21.02 14.34
C LEU A 74 -5.67 -21.94 14.71
N SER A 75 -4.56 -21.87 13.97
CA SER A 75 -3.30 -22.55 14.29
C SER A 75 -2.52 -21.91 15.46
N GLY A 76 -2.92 -20.71 15.91
CA GLY A 76 -2.18 -19.87 16.86
C GLY A 76 -1.13 -18.98 16.20
N GLU A 77 -0.91 -19.09 14.89
CA GLU A 77 0.02 -18.20 14.16
C GLU A 77 -0.53 -16.78 14.05
N VAL A 78 0.32 -15.77 14.22
CA VAL A 78 -0.05 -14.36 14.05
C VAL A 78 0.42 -13.84 12.68
N VAL A 79 -0.53 -13.39 11.87
CA VAL A 79 -0.34 -12.96 10.48
C VAL A 79 -0.88 -11.55 10.24
N PHE A 80 -0.54 -10.96 9.09
CA PHE A 80 -1.12 -9.68 8.68
C PHE A 80 -2.56 -9.88 8.22
N GLY A 81 -3.46 -9.00 8.64
CA GLY A 81 -4.86 -8.96 8.21
C GLY A 81 -5.23 -7.63 7.58
N SER A 82 -5.68 -7.63 6.33
CA SER A 82 -6.27 -6.46 5.66
C SER A 82 -7.79 -6.57 5.69
N ARG A 83 -8.46 -5.57 6.26
CA ARG A 83 -9.92 -5.59 6.42
C ARG A 83 -10.61 -5.57 5.06
N ARG A 84 -11.53 -6.50 4.83
CA ARG A 84 -12.37 -6.48 3.64
C ARG A 84 -13.27 -5.25 3.66
N VAL A 85 -13.17 -4.43 2.63
CA VAL A 85 -14.01 -3.24 2.46
C VAL A 85 -15.39 -3.68 1.92
N PRO A 86 -16.51 -3.34 2.59
CA PRO A 86 -17.84 -3.61 2.06
C PRO A 86 -18.13 -2.80 0.78
N GLY A 87 -18.94 -3.36 -0.12
CA GLY A 87 -19.38 -2.65 -1.33
C GLY A 87 -18.29 -2.46 -2.40
N VAL A 88 -17.19 -3.19 -2.31
CA VAL A 88 -16.15 -3.22 -3.34
C VAL A 88 -16.73 -3.75 -4.66
N ALA A 89 -16.54 -2.99 -5.73
CA ALA A 89 -16.88 -3.40 -7.08
C ALA A 89 -16.03 -4.61 -7.51
N SER A 90 -16.52 -5.40 -8.46
CA SER A 90 -15.76 -6.54 -8.97
C SER A 90 -14.40 -6.11 -9.55
N ARG A 91 -13.47 -7.06 -9.65
CA ARG A 91 -12.16 -6.85 -10.30
C ARG A 91 -12.32 -6.20 -11.68
N ILE A 92 -13.22 -6.73 -12.49
CA ILE A 92 -13.50 -6.24 -13.86
C ILE A 92 -14.03 -4.80 -13.81
N GLU A 93 -14.97 -4.49 -12.93
CA GLU A 93 -15.52 -3.14 -12.81
C GLU A 93 -14.52 -2.12 -12.27
N THR A 94 -13.59 -2.53 -11.40
CA THR A 94 -12.51 -1.68 -10.90
C THR A 94 -11.49 -1.42 -12.00
N GLN A 95 -11.05 -2.45 -12.72
CA GLN A 95 -10.17 -2.29 -13.87
C GLN A 95 -10.80 -1.40 -14.94
N ALA A 96 -12.07 -1.64 -15.30
CA ALA A 96 -12.78 -0.83 -16.28
C ALA A 96 -12.86 0.64 -15.87
N PHE A 97 -13.06 0.94 -14.58
CA PHE A 97 -13.04 2.31 -14.08
C PHE A 97 -11.65 2.96 -14.17
N LEU A 98 -10.58 2.20 -13.89
CA LEU A 98 -9.21 2.69 -14.00
C LEU A 98 -8.75 2.85 -15.44
N THR A 99 -9.26 2.04 -16.38
CA THR A 99 -8.81 2.04 -17.78
C THR A 99 -9.76 2.76 -18.74
N SER A 100 -10.96 3.11 -18.29
CA SER A 100 -11.83 4.01 -19.04
C SER A 100 -11.27 5.43 -18.92
N PRO A 101 -11.12 6.16 -20.03
CA PRO A 101 -10.85 7.59 -19.97
C PRO A 101 -11.86 8.21 -19.02
N SER A 102 -11.36 8.92 -18.02
CA SER A 102 -12.18 9.79 -17.20
C SER A 102 -12.74 10.84 -18.15
N ILE A 103 -13.91 10.59 -18.72
CA ILE A 103 -14.66 11.52 -19.55
C ILE A 103 -16.06 11.42 -18.98
N GLY A 104 -16.39 12.34 -18.08
CA GLY A 104 -17.75 12.53 -17.60
C GLY A 104 -18.69 12.79 -18.77
N ASN A 105 -19.99 12.72 -18.52
CA ASN A 105 -21.06 12.81 -19.53
C ASN A 105 -21.01 14.05 -20.46
N ILE A 106 -20.13 15.01 -20.19
CA ILE A 106 -19.92 16.27 -20.92
C ILE A 106 -18.48 16.44 -21.45
N GLY A 107 -17.66 15.38 -21.50
CA GLY A 107 -16.30 15.50 -22.04
C GLY A 107 -15.19 15.83 -21.01
N GLN A 108 -15.51 15.93 -19.71
CA GLN A 108 -14.54 16.38 -18.69
C GLN A 108 -13.95 15.22 -17.87
N THR A 109 -12.66 15.28 -17.57
CA THR A 109 -11.99 14.38 -16.63
C THR A 109 -12.67 14.34 -15.27
N LEU A 110 -13.01 13.12 -14.78
CA LEU A 110 -13.45 12.87 -13.40
C LEU A 110 -12.49 13.59 -12.44
N PRO A 111 -12.95 14.66 -11.77
CA PRO A 111 -12.08 15.46 -10.94
C PRO A 111 -11.49 14.60 -9.80
N GLY A 112 -10.17 14.59 -9.67
CA GLY A 112 -9.48 13.99 -8.52
C GLY A 112 -8.96 12.56 -8.68
N LEU A 113 -9.39 11.78 -9.70
CA LEU A 113 -8.84 10.44 -9.91
C LEU A 113 -7.35 10.49 -10.29
N GLY A 114 -6.98 11.34 -11.25
CA GLY A 114 -5.58 11.57 -11.62
C GLY A 114 -4.72 12.03 -10.43
N SER A 115 -5.26 12.89 -9.58
CA SER A 115 -4.61 13.33 -8.33
C SER A 115 -4.37 12.17 -7.37
N LEU A 116 -5.37 11.32 -7.13
CA LEU A 116 -5.23 10.16 -6.25
C LEU A 116 -4.23 9.13 -6.80
N LEU A 117 -4.27 8.86 -8.11
CA LEU A 117 -3.33 7.94 -8.75
C LEU A 117 -1.90 8.49 -8.72
N SER A 118 -1.73 9.80 -8.87
CA SER A 118 -0.41 10.46 -8.77
C SER A 118 0.17 10.36 -7.36
N LYS A 119 -0.68 10.47 -6.32
CA LYS A 119 -0.31 10.23 -4.92
C LYS A 119 0.17 8.80 -4.68
N ILE A 120 -0.61 7.81 -5.13
CA ILE A 120 -0.29 6.38 -4.98
C ILE A 120 1.03 6.07 -5.69
N TYR A 121 1.20 6.55 -6.92
CA TYR A 121 2.42 6.33 -7.69
C TYR A 121 3.67 6.90 -7.00
N ALA A 122 3.59 8.13 -6.46
CA ALA A 122 4.70 8.73 -5.73
C ALA A 122 5.05 7.93 -4.46
N LEU A 123 4.04 7.46 -3.72
CA LEU A 123 4.23 6.59 -2.57
C LEU A 123 4.94 5.29 -2.97
N ASP A 124 4.44 4.58 -3.99
CA ASP A 124 5.00 3.30 -4.43
C ASP A 124 6.47 3.45 -4.87
N LEU A 125 6.84 4.55 -5.53
CA LEU A 125 8.24 4.84 -5.88
C LEU A 125 9.12 5.00 -4.62
N VAL A 126 8.65 5.74 -3.61
CA VAL A 126 9.39 5.91 -2.35
C VAL A 126 9.47 4.59 -1.59
N LEU A 127 8.41 3.78 -1.53
CA LEU A 127 8.45 2.50 -0.81
C LEU A 127 9.11 1.35 -1.59
N PHE A 128 9.58 1.61 -2.82
CA PHE A 128 10.09 0.58 -3.73
C PHE A 128 9.05 -0.54 -3.95
N ASN A 129 7.79 -0.17 -4.16
CA ASN A 129 6.80 -1.14 -4.63
C ASN A 129 6.93 -1.25 -6.14
N ASP A 130 7.40 -2.39 -6.64
CA ASP A 130 7.56 -2.63 -8.08
C ASP A 130 6.36 -3.35 -8.72
N ASP A 131 5.34 -3.68 -7.93
CA ASP A 131 4.22 -4.52 -8.37
C ASP A 131 2.83 -3.87 -8.25
N ARG A 132 2.73 -2.55 -8.36
CA ARG A 132 1.42 -1.87 -8.44
C ARG A 132 0.78 -2.10 -9.81
N HIS A 133 0.02 -3.18 -9.95
CA HIS A 133 -0.83 -3.44 -11.11
C HIS A 133 -2.31 -3.12 -10.83
N LEU A 134 -3.17 -3.18 -11.86
CA LEU A 134 -4.59 -2.79 -11.78
C LEU A 134 -5.40 -3.58 -10.74
N ASP A 135 -5.00 -4.82 -10.44
CA ASP A 135 -5.68 -5.63 -9.41
C ASP A 135 -5.36 -5.22 -7.98
N ASN A 136 -4.37 -4.36 -7.77
CA ASN A 136 -3.97 -3.88 -6.44
C ASN A 136 -4.69 -2.57 -6.08
N TYR A 137 -5.87 -2.36 -6.65
CA TYR A 137 -6.80 -1.29 -6.34
C TYR A 137 -8.18 -1.85 -6.04
N LEU A 138 -8.86 -1.33 -5.03
CA LEU A 138 -10.28 -1.59 -4.78
C LEU A 138 -11.06 -0.32 -5.06
N SER A 139 -12.15 -0.44 -5.82
CA SER A 139 -13.07 0.68 -5.98
C SER A 139 -14.40 0.40 -5.27
N VAL A 140 -14.92 1.41 -4.58
CA VAL A 140 -16.18 1.35 -3.83
C VAL A 140 -17.08 2.47 -4.34
N ASN A 141 -18.32 2.14 -4.68
CA ASN A 141 -19.33 3.15 -4.96
C ASN A 141 -19.94 3.62 -3.65
N ASP A 142 -19.67 4.87 -3.28
CA ASP A 142 -20.25 5.55 -2.13
C ASP A 142 -21.24 6.59 -2.63
N ASN A 143 -22.51 6.19 -2.78
CA ASN A 143 -23.62 7.05 -3.19
C ASN A 143 -23.36 7.86 -4.48
N GLY A 144 -22.74 7.23 -5.48
CA GLY A 144 -22.42 7.85 -6.76
C GLY A 144 -21.00 8.41 -6.85
N VAL A 145 -20.26 8.45 -5.74
CA VAL A 145 -18.84 8.81 -5.71
C VAL A 145 -18.00 7.53 -5.63
N ARG A 146 -17.14 7.28 -6.62
CA ARG A 146 -16.18 6.18 -6.51
C ARG A 146 -15.00 6.58 -5.62
N ARG A 147 -14.83 5.83 -4.53
CA ARG A 147 -13.61 5.85 -3.71
C ARG A 147 -12.67 4.76 -4.20
N LEU A 148 -11.36 5.03 -4.16
CA LEU A 148 -10.33 4.07 -4.51
C LEU A 148 -9.46 3.80 -3.27
N TYR A 149 -9.16 2.54 -3.04
CA TYR A 149 -8.23 2.08 -2.02
C TYR A 149 -7.04 1.42 -2.72
N THR A 150 -5.85 1.71 -2.25
CA THR A 150 -4.65 0.94 -2.60
C THR A 150 -4.48 -0.19 -1.59
N PHE A 151 -4.08 -1.37 -2.03
CA PHE A 151 -3.83 -2.50 -1.15
C PHE A 151 -2.77 -3.41 -1.78
N ASP A 152 -2.30 -4.42 -1.07
CA ASP A 152 -1.23 -5.29 -1.53
C ASP A 152 0.11 -4.55 -1.70
N PHE A 153 0.83 -4.46 -0.60
CA PHE A 153 2.20 -3.94 -0.54
C PHE A 153 3.22 -5.05 -0.36
N SER A 154 2.88 -6.29 -0.75
CA SER A 154 3.75 -7.46 -0.63
C SER A 154 5.13 -7.27 -1.27
N ARG A 155 5.16 -6.52 -2.38
CA ARG A 155 6.35 -6.20 -3.18
C ARG A 155 7.03 -4.88 -2.80
N ALA A 156 6.55 -4.21 -1.75
CA ALA A 156 7.15 -3.00 -1.22
C ALA A 156 8.21 -3.30 -0.15
N LEU A 157 8.96 -2.26 0.22
CA LEU A 157 9.91 -2.23 1.33
C LEU A 157 10.93 -3.36 1.29
N PHE A 158 10.73 -4.38 2.12
CA PHE A 158 11.72 -5.41 2.41
C PHE A 158 11.85 -6.48 1.32
N TRP A 159 10.98 -6.44 0.31
CA TRP A 159 11.10 -7.36 -0.82
C TRP A 159 12.42 -7.18 -1.57
N HIS A 160 12.84 -5.93 -1.75
CA HIS A 160 14.04 -5.54 -2.49
C HIS A 160 15.12 -4.92 -1.59
N TRP A 161 15.10 -5.21 -0.28
CA TRP A 161 16.03 -4.59 0.66
C TRP A 161 17.44 -5.19 0.60
N PRO A 162 18.50 -4.36 0.72
CA PRO A 162 18.48 -2.90 0.75
C PRO A 162 18.19 -2.29 -0.63
N TRP A 163 17.50 -1.15 -0.65
CA TRP A 163 17.11 -0.53 -1.91
C TRP A 163 18.31 0.01 -2.68
N ASN A 164 18.42 -0.37 -3.95
CA ASN A 164 19.30 0.27 -4.91
C ASN A 164 18.45 0.99 -5.98
N GLY A 165 18.50 2.32 -5.98
CA GLY A 165 17.71 3.13 -6.90
C GLY A 165 16.20 3.09 -6.64
N TYR A 166 15.42 2.96 -7.71
CA TYR A 166 13.96 3.02 -7.74
C TYR A 166 13.40 1.83 -8.55
N PRO A 167 12.09 1.54 -8.47
CA PRO A 167 11.47 0.49 -9.28
C PRO A 167 11.87 0.60 -10.77
N PRO A 168 12.30 -0.52 -11.39
CA PRO A 168 12.86 -0.48 -12.75
C PRO A 168 11.79 -0.15 -13.79
N PRO A 169 12.13 0.43 -14.96
CA PRO A 169 11.16 0.84 -15.98
C PRO A 169 10.16 -0.23 -16.42
N ALA A 170 10.57 -1.51 -16.42
CA ALA A 170 9.75 -2.63 -16.88
C ALA A 170 8.86 -3.25 -15.77
N CYS A 171 8.85 -2.71 -14.56
CA CYS A 171 8.02 -3.24 -13.49
C CYS A 171 6.55 -2.80 -13.63
N ASN A 172 5.65 -3.55 -12.98
CA ASN A 172 4.20 -3.29 -13.06
C ASN A 172 3.84 -1.89 -12.56
N THR A 173 4.48 -1.40 -11.50
CA THR A 173 4.24 -0.03 -11.01
C THR A 173 4.47 1.01 -12.08
N ARG A 174 5.59 0.94 -12.82
CA ARG A 174 5.93 1.93 -13.85
C ARG A 174 5.09 1.75 -15.12
N LEU A 175 4.87 0.51 -15.56
CA LEU A 175 4.04 0.23 -16.73
C LEU A 175 2.57 0.64 -16.49
N CYS A 176 2.00 0.24 -15.36
CA CYS A 176 0.63 0.61 -14.98
C CYS A 176 0.51 2.11 -14.71
N GLY A 177 1.49 2.70 -14.02
CA GLY A 177 1.56 4.15 -13.81
C GLY A 177 1.59 4.91 -15.14
N GLY A 178 2.36 4.44 -16.13
CA GLY A 178 2.38 4.99 -17.49
C GLY A 178 1.01 5.01 -18.16
N LEU A 179 0.33 3.86 -18.17
CA LEU A 179 -1.03 3.72 -18.69
C LEU A 179 -2.01 4.69 -17.99
N LEU A 180 -2.02 4.69 -16.66
CA LEU A 180 -2.95 5.49 -15.88
C LEU A 180 -2.73 6.99 -16.06
N ARG A 181 -1.47 7.44 -16.16
CA ARG A 181 -1.15 8.84 -16.46
C ARG A 181 -1.54 9.24 -17.88
N GLN A 182 -1.43 8.34 -18.85
CA GLN A 182 -1.90 8.60 -20.20
C GLN A 182 -3.42 8.81 -20.25
N LEU A 183 -4.17 8.09 -19.40
CA LEU A 183 -5.64 8.16 -19.36
C LEU A 183 -6.19 9.30 -18.49
N HIS A 184 -5.53 9.60 -17.37
CA HIS A 184 -6.07 10.52 -16.35
C HIS A 184 -5.22 11.77 -16.12
N GLY A 185 -4.08 11.89 -16.82
CA GLY A 185 -3.06 12.89 -16.54
C GLY A 185 -2.22 12.56 -15.32
N PHE A 186 -1.20 13.38 -15.07
CA PHE A 186 -0.38 13.31 -13.85
C PHE A 186 -0.44 14.64 -13.12
N ASP A 187 -0.81 14.59 -11.84
CA ASP A 187 -0.92 15.75 -10.97
C ASP A 187 0.32 15.84 -10.08
N PHE A 188 1.26 16.69 -10.50
CA PHE A 188 2.50 16.94 -9.78
C PHE A 188 2.27 17.55 -8.40
N VAL A 189 1.21 18.35 -8.22
CA VAL A 189 0.91 18.97 -6.92
C VAL A 189 0.45 17.89 -5.95
N ALA A 190 -0.44 17.00 -6.40
CA ALA A 190 -0.90 15.87 -5.60
C ALA A 190 0.25 14.91 -5.27
N ALA A 191 1.08 14.53 -6.25
CA ALA A 191 2.26 13.70 -6.01
C ALA A 191 3.21 14.33 -4.97
N ASN A 192 3.54 15.61 -5.13
CA ASN A 192 4.43 16.31 -4.19
C ASN A 192 3.84 16.42 -2.78
N SER A 193 2.52 16.57 -2.63
CA SER A 193 1.92 16.60 -1.29
C SER A 193 2.14 15.31 -0.49
N VAL A 194 2.18 14.14 -1.16
CA VAL A 194 2.56 12.87 -0.51
C VAL A 194 4.04 12.85 -0.16
N LEU A 195 4.90 13.33 -1.05
CA LEU A 195 6.34 13.43 -0.79
C LEU A 195 6.65 14.34 0.40
N ASP A 196 5.93 15.47 0.51
CA ASP A 196 6.07 16.41 1.62
C ASP A 196 5.56 15.79 2.94
N ALA A 197 4.43 15.08 2.90
CA ALA A 197 3.92 14.33 4.05
C ALA A 197 4.89 13.22 4.50
N LEU A 198 5.47 12.47 3.57
CA LEU A 198 6.52 11.47 3.85
C LEU A 198 7.77 12.12 4.47
N ALA A 199 8.16 13.31 4.00
CA ALA A 199 9.30 14.04 4.55
C ALA A 199 9.02 14.56 5.97
N ALA A 200 7.76 14.92 6.26
CA ALA A 200 7.30 15.37 7.57
C ALA A 200 7.09 14.22 8.58
N LEU A 201 6.89 12.99 8.11
CA LEU A 201 6.69 11.82 8.97
C LEU A 201 7.96 11.51 9.76
N GLY A 202 8.01 11.84 11.06
CA GLY A 202 9.19 11.67 11.90
C GLY A 202 9.55 10.21 12.19
N SER A 203 10.80 9.96 12.55
CA SER A 203 11.28 8.62 12.94
C SER A 203 10.48 8.02 14.10
N VAL A 204 10.07 8.83 15.08
CA VAL A 204 9.22 8.42 16.21
C VAL A 204 7.87 7.85 15.74
N SER A 205 7.25 8.45 14.71
CA SER A 205 5.99 7.95 14.16
C SER A 205 6.17 6.59 13.48
N VAL A 206 7.25 6.42 12.70
CA VAL A 206 7.56 5.16 12.02
C VAL A 206 7.95 4.06 13.01
N GLU A 207 8.73 4.40 14.03
CA GLU A 207 9.03 3.48 15.12
C GLU A 207 7.76 3.06 15.86
N GLY A 208 6.84 4.01 16.08
CA GLY A 208 5.51 3.72 16.64
C GLY A 208 4.71 2.74 15.79
N ILE A 209 4.76 2.83 14.45
CA ILE A 209 4.13 1.87 13.53
C ILE A 209 4.78 0.49 13.67
N ILE A 210 6.10 0.42 13.70
CA ILE A 210 6.87 -0.83 13.85
C ILE A 210 6.58 -1.51 15.20
N ASN A 211 6.44 -0.73 16.27
CA ASN A 211 6.17 -1.26 17.60
C ASN A 211 4.75 -1.83 17.78
N GLN A 212 3.85 -1.60 16.81
CA GLN A 212 2.49 -2.15 16.85
C GLN A 212 2.36 -3.51 16.14
N MET A 213 3.37 -3.94 15.37
CA MET A 213 3.42 -5.31 14.82
C MET A 213 4.22 -6.25 15.73
N PRO A 214 3.99 -7.58 15.64
CA PRO A 214 4.80 -8.57 16.35
C PRO A 214 6.29 -8.42 16.04
N ALA A 215 7.12 -8.54 17.09
CA ALA A 215 8.55 -8.29 16.98
C ALA A 215 9.30 -9.29 16.09
N ASP A 216 8.73 -10.47 15.86
CA ASP A 216 9.27 -11.53 15.00
C ASP A 216 9.04 -11.29 13.51
N TRP A 217 8.15 -10.36 13.13
CA TRP A 217 7.88 -10.03 11.72
C TRP A 217 9.06 -9.32 11.04
N LEU A 218 9.96 -8.71 11.82
CA LEU A 218 11.14 -8.03 11.30
C LEU A 218 12.34 -8.31 12.20
N SER A 219 13.42 -8.85 11.63
CA SER A 219 14.62 -9.13 12.40
C SER A 219 15.20 -7.84 13.01
N ALA A 220 15.86 -7.95 14.16
CA ALA A 220 16.44 -6.80 14.85
C ALA A 220 17.42 -6.02 13.95
N THR A 221 18.22 -6.73 13.14
CA THR A 221 19.13 -6.12 12.16
C THR A 221 18.37 -5.34 11.10
N LEU A 222 17.38 -5.96 10.44
CA LEU A 222 16.62 -5.31 9.37
C LEU A 222 15.79 -4.12 9.89
N ARG A 223 15.26 -4.24 11.11
CA ARG A 223 14.62 -3.13 11.84
C ARG A 223 15.59 -1.97 12.04
N ALA A 224 16.79 -2.23 12.52
CA ALA A 224 17.80 -1.19 12.77
C ALA A 224 18.20 -0.49 11.46
N GLU A 225 18.46 -1.25 10.39
CA GLU A 225 18.78 -0.72 9.07
C GLU A 225 17.64 0.12 8.49
N PHE A 226 16.40 -0.34 8.62
CA PHE A 226 15.24 0.42 8.17
C PHE A 226 15.07 1.71 8.96
N MET A 227 15.23 1.67 10.29
CA MET A 227 15.17 2.87 11.12
C MET A 227 16.29 3.85 10.80
N ASP A 228 17.48 3.37 10.43
CA ASP A 228 18.58 4.21 9.98
C ASP A 228 18.19 5.06 8.76
N VAL A 229 17.40 4.52 7.82
CA VAL A 229 16.87 5.31 6.70
C VAL A 229 16.02 6.49 7.16
N TRP A 230 15.28 6.33 8.26
CA TRP A 230 14.39 7.36 8.81
C TRP A 230 15.08 8.35 9.74
N THR A 231 16.20 7.99 10.35
CA THR A 231 16.98 8.86 11.25
C THR A 231 18.12 9.57 10.54
N THR A 232 18.65 8.98 9.47
CA THR A 232 19.70 9.57 8.63
C THR A 232 19.07 10.28 7.42
N GLY A 233 19.84 11.16 6.78
CA GLY A 233 19.36 11.91 5.61
C GLY A 233 18.92 11.05 4.41
N VAL A 234 19.10 9.73 4.46
CA VAL A 234 18.79 8.78 3.38
C VAL A 234 17.34 8.88 2.92
N ARG A 235 16.36 8.92 3.83
CA ARG A 235 14.95 9.14 3.46
C ARG A 235 14.77 10.42 2.66
N ARG A 236 15.39 11.53 3.10
CA ARG A 236 15.28 12.82 2.40
C ARG A 236 15.88 12.72 0.99
N SER A 237 17.08 12.16 0.87
CA SER A 237 17.72 11.91 -0.43
C SER A 237 16.85 11.07 -1.37
N ARG A 238 16.19 10.05 -0.84
CA ARG A 238 15.26 9.20 -1.60
C ARG A 238 14.02 9.97 -2.07
N ILE A 239 13.40 10.76 -1.20
CA ILE A 239 12.25 11.60 -1.54
C ILE A 239 12.64 12.64 -2.60
N ASP A 240 13.79 13.31 -2.43
CA ASP A 240 14.28 14.30 -3.37
C ASP A 240 14.62 13.69 -4.74
N GLY A 241 15.15 12.46 -4.75
CA GLY A 241 15.38 11.73 -5.98
C GLY A 241 14.09 11.31 -6.69
N VAL A 242 13.03 10.93 -5.95
CA VAL A 242 11.69 10.73 -6.55
C VAL A 242 11.17 12.05 -7.11
N ARG A 243 11.23 13.15 -6.35
CA ARG A 243 10.77 14.47 -6.80
C ARG A 243 11.47 14.88 -8.10
N LYS A 244 12.79 14.73 -8.16
CA LYS A 244 13.58 14.98 -9.37
C LYS A 244 13.13 14.08 -10.52
N GLY A 245 13.03 12.77 -10.29
CA GLY A 245 12.67 11.80 -11.31
C GLY A 245 11.26 11.97 -11.89
N LEU A 246 10.31 12.47 -11.08
CA LEU A 246 9.00 12.89 -11.56
C LEU A 246 9.13 14.13 -12.45
N SER A 247 9.89 15.14 -12.01
CA SER A 247 10.03 16.41 -12.74
C SER A 247 10.79 16.31 -14.07
N ASP A 248 11.80 15.44 -14.16
CA ASP A 248 12.61 15.25 -15.37
C ASP A 248 12.12 14.05 -16.23
N GLY A 249 11.08 13.35 -15.77
CA GLY A 249 10.47 12.23 -16.47
C GLY A 249 11.22 10.90 -16.36
N SER A 250 12.38 10.84 -15.69
CA SER A 250 13.16 9.58 -15.58
C SER A 250 12.46 8.49 -14.76
N LEU A 251 11.52 8.88 -13.89
CA LEU A 251 10.66 7.98 -13.12
C LEU A 251 9.19 8.00 -13.54
N LEU A 252 8.87 8.62 -14.69
CA LEU A 252 7.56 8.45 -15.31
C LEU A 252 7.58 7.17 -16.16
#